data_AF-A0A535IMY8-F1
#
_entry.id   AF-A0A535IMY8-F1
#
_cell.length_a   1.000
_cell.length_b   1.000
_cell.length_c   1.000
_cell.angle_alpha   90.00
_cell.angle_beta   90.00
_cell.angle_gamma   90.00
#
_symmetry.space_group_name_H-M   'P 1'
#
loop_
_entity.id
_entity.type
_entity.pdbx_description
1 polymer ?
#
loop_
_entity_poly.entity_id
_entity_poly.type
_entity_poly.pdbx_seq_one_letter_code
_entity_poly.pdbx_strand_id
1 'polypeptide(L)'
;MEPESSLTSPRTAALAGITRNVFVLGVVSLFTDISSEMIVPVRILFLVGVLQTPLVVAGIIEGAAESAASLLKIVSGRLADEASERKPLILFGYVVSNLAKPLLALVSTWPVALGLILIDRTGKGVRGSPRDALLADSSPSAYRGKAFGFHRAMDTLGAAIGPLLTFGILALSQNDLRAVFAWTLVPGALSVIVLWLFLHERQRTAVATPRTRWNWREAQALGARFWLFAFVATLFALGNSSDAFIFLRTEGLEHSLEAVPLAYFGFNVVYALLSTPLGALS
;
A
#
# COMPACT_ATOMS: atom_id res chain seq x y z
N MET A 1 -9.09 19.36 49.58
CA MET A 1 -9.52 18.15 48.84
C MET A 1 -8.99 18.35 47.43
N GLU A 2 -7.73 17.98 47.22
CA GLU A 2 -7.06 18.13 45.93
C GLU A 2 -7.58 17.08 44.95
N PRO A 3 -7.75 17.40 43.66
CA PRO A 3 -8.13 16.41 42.67
C PRO A 3 -6.89 15.55 42.35
N GLU A 4 -7.01 14.24 42.54
CA GLU A 4 -6.03 13.25 42.10
C GLU A 4 -5.77 13.42 40.61
N SER A 5 -4.58 13.91 40.26
CA SER A 5 -4.05 13.84 38.91
C SER A 5 -3.73 12.37 38.63
N SER A 6 -4.63 11.69 37.92
CA SER A 6 -4.37 10.32 37.44
C SER A 6 -3.18 10.36 36.49
N LEU A 7 -2.00 10.05 37.01
CA LEU A 7 -0.76 9.87 36.26
C LEU A 7 -0.95 8.70 35.29
N THR A 8 -1.41 8.99 34.07
CA THR A 8 -1.31 8.05 32.96
C THR A 8 0.17 7.78 32.73
N SER A 9 0.60 6.54 32.97
CA SER A 9 2.00 6.17 32.75
C SER A 9 2.40 6.54 31.30
N PRO A 10 3.64 6.98 31.04
CA PRO A 10 4.07 7.38 29.69
C PRO A 10 3.87 6.27 28.64
N ARG A 11 3.89 4.99 29.04
CA ARG A 11 3.54 3.84 28.19
C ARG A 11 2.06 3.82 27.78
N THR A 12 1.15 4.18 28.68
CA THR A 12 -0.30 4.24 28.39
C THR A 12 -0.64 5.39 27.44
N ALA A 13 0.08 6.52 27.55
CA ALA A 13 -0.05 7.64 26.61
C ALA A 13 0.54 7.32 25.22
N ALA A 14 1.70 6.62 25.17
CA ALA A 14 2.34 6.22 23.92
C ALA A 14 1.47 5.25 23.09
N LEU A 15 0.75 4.33 23.75
CA LEU A 15 -0.13 3.36 23.09
C LEU A 15 -1.57 3.85 22.90
N ALA A 16 -1.95 4.99 23.50
CA ALA A 16 -3.28 5.56 23.33
C ALA A 16 -3.62 5.74 21.83
N GLY A 17 -4.76 5.23 21.39
CA GLY A 17 -5.20 5.29 19.99
C GLY A 17 -4.75 4.13 19.09
N ILE A 18 -3.75 3.35 19.49
CA ILE A 18 -3.31 2.16 18.74
C ILE A 18 -4.08 0.95 19.28
N THR A 19 -5.29 0.74 18.75
CA THR A 19 -6.09 -0.43 19.10
C THR A 19 -5.51 -1.71 18.50
N ARG A 20 -6.01 -2.87 18.93
CA ARG A 20 -5.60 -4.18 18.40
C ARG A 20 -5.74 -4.25 16.88
N ASN A 21 -6.84 -3.73 16.32
CA ASN A 21 -7.04 -3.70 14.88
C ASN A 21 -6.06 -2.75 14.17
N VAL A 22 -5.78 -1.58 14.75
CA VAL A 22 -4.77 -0.64 14.21
C VAL A 22 -3.40 -1.32 14.16
N PHE A 23 -3.01 -1.99 15.24
CA PHE A 23 -1.76 -2.74 15.30
C PHE A 23 -1.70 -3.86 14.25
N VAL A 24 -2.74 -4.70 14.19
CA VAL A 24 -2.82 -5.80 13.22
C VAL A 24 -2.76 -5.27 11.79
N LEU A 25 -3.53 -4.22 11.45
CA LEU A 25 -3.51 -3.62 10.12
C LEU A 25 -2.14 -3.01 9.79
N GLY A 26 -1.45 -2.42 10.77
CA GLY A 26 -0.06 -1.96 10.61
C GLY A 26 0.90 -3.11 10.28
N VAL A 27 0.85 -4.22 11.03
CA VAL A 27 1.69 -5.41 10.75
C VAL A 27 1.37 -6.03 9.39
N VAL A 28 0.09 -6.11 9.02
CA VAL A 28 -0.34 -6.59 7.71
C VAL A 28 0.20 -5.69 6.60
N SER A 29 0.17 -4.36 6.79
CA SER A 29 0.75 -3.41 5.82
C SER A 29 2.24 -3.63 5.70
N LEU A 30 2.98 -3.66 6.82
CA LEU A 30 4.42 -3.91 6.82
C LEU A 30 4.81 -5.12 5.97
N PHE A 31 4.19 -6.28 6.19
CA PHE A 31 4.52 -7.47 5.41
C PHE A 31 4.10 -7.37 3.94
N THR A 32 2.96 -6.73 3.67
CA THR A 32 2.51 -6.54 2.28
C THR A 32 3.39 -5.55 1.52
N ASP A 33 3.90 -4.52 2.20
CA ASP A 33 4.80 -3.53 1.62
C ASP A 33 6.21 -4.09 1.46
N ILE A 34 6.71 -4.94 2.37
CA ILE A 34 7.92 -5.75 2.10
C ILE A 34 7.74 -6.53 0.78
N SER A 35 6.65 -7.30 0.67
CA SER A 35 6.35 -8.10 -0.52
C SER A 35 6.26 -7.27 -1.81
N SER A 36 5.65 -6.07 -1.73
CA SER A 36 5.47 -5.18 -2.88
C SER A 36 6.76 -4.47 -3.28
N GLU A 37 7.50 -3.94 -2.30
CA GLU A 37 8.70 -3.14 -2.53
C GLU A 37 9.95 -3.98 -2.78
N MET A 38 9.88 -5.30 -2.53
CA MET A 38 10.86 -6.23 -3.09
C MET A 38 10.87 -6.19 -4.62
N ILE A 39 9.69 -6.12 -5.26
CA ILE A 39 9.57 -6.24 -6.71
C ILE A 39 9.56 -4.91 -7.44
N VAL A 40 9.16 -3.81 -6.79
CA VAL A 40 9.10 -2.47 -7.43
C VAL A 40 10.39 -2.10 -8.18
N PRO A 41 11.60 -2.15 -7.58
CA PRO A 41 12.82 -1.74 -8.27
C PRO A 41 13.21 -2.70 -9.41
N VAL A 42 12.93 -4.00 -9.24
CA VAL A 42 13.36 -5.04 -10.19
C VAL A 42 12.32 -5.38 -11.26
N ARG A 43 11.08 -4.91 -11.12
CA ARG A 43 9.99 -5.26 -12.05
C ARG A 43 10.21 -4.72 -13.45
N ILE A 44 10.68 -3.48 -13.59
CA ILE A 44 11.03 -2.94 -14.91
C ILE A 44 12.20 -3.72 -15.52
N LEU A 45 13.22 -4.05 -14.72
CA LEU A 45 14.37 -4.86 -15.16
C LEU A 45 13.92 -6.26 -15.62
N PHE A 46 12.97 -6.88 -14.93
CA PHE A 46 12.40 -8.17 -15.31
C PHE A 46 11.59 -8.07 -16.62
N LEU A 47 10.73 -7.07 -16.75
CA LEU A 47 9.94 -6.86 -17.96
C LEU A 47 10.85 -6.65 -19.18
N VAL A 48 11.81 -5.74 -19.10
CA VAL A 48 12.66 -5.37 -20.23
C VAL A 48 13.76 -6.40 -20.46
N GLY A 49 14.50 -6.79 -19.42
CA GLY A 49 15.67 -7.66 -19.52
C GLY A 49 15.34 -9.15 -19.67
N VAL A 50 14.33 -9.65 -18.95
CA VAL A 50 13.99 -11.10 -18.99
C VAL A 50 12.88 -11.39 -19.98
N LEU A 51 11.79 -10.60 -19.95
CA LEU A 51 10.65 -10.82 -20.83
C LEU A 51 10.77 -10.10 -22.18
N GLN A 52 11.88 -9.38 -22.41
CA GLN A 52 12.16 -8.65 -23.65
C GLN A 52 11.02 -7.68 -24.04
N THR A 53 10.38 -7.09 -23.02
CA THR A 53 9.29 -6.13 -23.19
C THR A 53 9.86 -4.81 -23.71
N PRO A 54 9.30 -4.21 -24.77
CA PRO A 54 9.67 -2.85 -25.16
C PRO A 54 9.48 -1.87 -23.99
N LEU A 55 10.45 -0.99 -23.73
CA LEU A 55 10.42 -0.07 -22.59
C LEU A 55 9.13 0.78 -22.52
N VAL A 56 8.65 1.25 -23.68
CA VAL A 56 7.38 2.00 -23.77
C VAL A 56 6.20 1.16 -23.29
N VAL A 57 6.17 -0.12 -23.66
CA VAL A 57 5.12 -1.05 -23.23
C VAL A 57 5.23 -1.31 -21.72
N ALA A 58 6.44 -1.48 -21.17
CA ALA A 58 6.63 -1.62 -19.73
C ALA A 58 6.12 -0.40 -18.95
N GLY A 59 6.35 0.82 -19.45
CA GLY A 59 5.79 2.04 -18.88
C GLY A 59 4.26 2.09 -18.92
N ILE A 60 3.65 1.68 -20.05
CA ILE A 60 2.19 1.57 -20.18
C ILE A 60 1.62 0.54 -19.19
N ILE A 61 2.29 -0.60 -19.01
CA ILE A 61 1.89 -1.63 -18.04
C ILE A 61 1.84 -1.03 -16.63
N GLU A 62 2.89 -0.33 -16.18
CA GLU A 62 2.94 0.33 -14.86
C GLU A 62 1.84 1.40 -14.71
N GLY A 63 1.62 2.22 -15.74
CA GLY A 63 0.59 3.26 -15.72
C GLY A 63 -0.83 2.68 -15.66
N ALA A 64 -1.13 1.67 -16.48
CA ALA A 64 -2.42 0.98 -16.49
C ALA A 64 -2.69 0.26 -15.16
N ALA A 65 -1.66 -0.38 -14.61
CA ALA A 65 -1.64 -1.03 -13.32
C ALA A 65 -2.04 -0.08 -12.18
N GLU A 66 -1.40 1.08 -12.07
CA GLU A 66 -1.71 2.04 -11.00
C GLU A 66 -3.07 2.73 -11.22
N SER A 67 -3.45 2.98 -12.47
CA SER A 67 -4.77 3.51 -12.83
C SER A 67 -5.89 2.56 -12.42
N ALA A 68 -5.73 1.26 -12.72
CA ALA A 68 -6.70 0.24 -12.32
C ALA A 68 -6.87 0.16 -10.80
N ALA A 69 -5.76 0.14 -10.05
CA ALA A 69 -5.82 0.17 -8.58
C ALA A 69 -6.57 1.41 -8.06
N SER A 70 -6.30 2.58 -8.63
CA SER A 70 -6.88 3.85 -8.20
C SER A 70 -8.39 3.93 -8.50
N LEU A 71 -8.82 3.49 -9.68
CA LEU A 71 -10.24 3.44 -10.03
C LEU A 71 -11.00 2.42 -9.15
N LEU A 72 -10.38 1.27 -8.89
CA LEU A 72 -11.00 0.24 -8.05
C LEU A 72 -11.18 0.67 -6.59
N LYS A 73 -10.37 1.61 -6.08
CA LYS A 73 -10.58 2.18 -4.73
C LYS A 73 -11.94 2.88 -4.60
N ILE A 74 -12.43 3.53 -5.67
CA ILE A 74 -13.74 4.20 -5.66
C ILE A 74 -14.85 3.15 -5.56
N VAL A 75 -14.75 2.11 -6.38
CA VAL A 75 -15.74 1.02 -6.41
C VAL A 75 -15.72 0.24 -5.09
N SER A 76 -14.54 -0.11 -4.59
CA SER A 76 -14.38 -0.90 -3.37
C SER A 76 -14.78 -0.14 -2.11
N GLY A 77 -14.56 1.18 -2.07
CA GLY A 77 -15.03 2.03 -0.97
C GLY A 77 -16.54 1.96 -0.83
N ARG A 78 -17.27 2.13 -1.94
CA ARG A 78 -18.72 2.00 -1.96
C ARG A 78 -19.19 0.59 -1.56
N LEU A 79 -18.56 -0.46 -2.11
CA LEU A 79 -18.89 -1.84 -1.72
C LEU A 79 -18.69 -2.07 -0.22
N ALA A 80 -17.66 -1.47 0.38
CA ALA A 80 -17.41 -1.53 1.82
C ALA A 80 -18.36 -0.69 2.68
N ASP A 81 -18.98 0.34 2.11
CA ASP A 81 -20.01 1.12 2.80
C ASP A 81 -21.37 0.43 2.76
N GLU A 82 -21.66 -0.33 1.69
CA GLU A 82 -22.87 -1.16 1.57
C GLU A 82 -22.75 -2.51 2.31
N ALA A 83 -21.53 -2.98 2.59
CA ALA A 83 -21.29 -4.26 3.26
C ALA A 83 -21.50 -4.17 4.78
N SER A 84 -22.07 -5.23 5.37
CA SER A 84 -22.19 -5.39 6.84
C SER A 84 -20.85 -5.66 7.53
N GLU A 85 -19.89 -6.21 6.79
CA GLU A 85 -18.51 -6.47 7.20
C GLU A 85 -17.55 -6.17 6.03
N ARG A 86 -16.43 -5.50 6.33
CA ARG A 86 -15.39 -5.12 5.36
C ARG A 86 -14.25 -6.14 5.30
N LYS A 87 -14.06 -6.95 6.35
CA LYS A 87 -13.00 -7.96 6.48
C LYS A 87 -12.94 -8.92 5.29
N PRO A 88 -14.07 -9.46 4.76
CA PRO A 88 -14.00 -10.33 3.59
C PRO A 88 -13.43 -9.63 2.36
N LEU A 89 -13.81 -8.38 2.12
CA LEU A 89 -13.32 -7.58 0.98
C LEU A 89 -11.83 -7.22 1.14
N ILE A 90 -11.43 -6.86 2.37
CA ILE A 90 -10.03 -6.62 2.73
C ILE A 90 -9.21 -7.89 2.50
N LEU A 91 -9.64 -9.03 3.06
CA LEU A 91 -8.96 -10.32 2.94
C LEU A 91 -8.83 -10.77 1.49
N PHE A 92 -9.91 -10.69 0.71
CA PHE A 92 -9.89 -11.00 -0.71
C PHE A 92 -8.83 -10.17 -1.45
N GLY A 93 -8.83 -8.84 -1.25
CA GLY A 93 -7.85 -7.99 -1.92
C GLY A 93 -6.40 -8.27 -1.52
N TYR A 94 -6.14 -8.58 -0.25
CA TYR A 94 -4.80 -8.99 0.21
C TYR A 94 -4.37 -10.34 -0.37
N VAL A 95 -5.26 -11.34 -0.38
CA VAL A 95 -4.97 -12.67 -0.97
C VAL A 95 -4.67 -12.55 -2.46
N VAL A 96 -5.53 -11.88 -3.21
CA VAL A 96 -5.36 -11.69 -4.66
C VAL A 96 -4.05 -10.97 -4.97
N SER A 97 -3.75 -9.88 -4.24
CA SER A 97 -2.52 -9.12 -4.44
C SER A 97 -1.28 -9.93 -4.09
N ASN A 98 -1.28 -10.65 -2.96
CA ASN A 98 -0.09 -11.38 -2.50
C ASN A 98 0.13 -12.72 -3.20
N LEU A 99 -0.89 -13.31 -3.83
CA LEU A 99 -0.73 -14.48 -4.68
C LEU A 99 -0.22 -14.12 -6.08
N ALA A 100 -0.60 -12.96 -6.63
CA ALA A 100 -0.19 -12.57 -7.97
C ALA A 100 1.31 -12.32 -8.12
N LYS A 101 1.95 -11.73 -7.10
CA LYS A 101 3.39 -11.38 -7.11
C LYS A 101 4.32 -12.57 -7.31
N PRO A 102 4.25 -13.68 -6.54
CA PRO A 102 5.15 -14.81 -6.74
C PRO A 102 4.90 -15.56 -8.04
N LEU A 103 3.68 -15.52 -8.59
CA LEU A 103 3.38 -16.13 -9.88
C LEU A 103 4.12 -15.46 -11.04
N LEU A 104 4.56 -14.19 -10.89
CA LEU A 104 5.40 -13.53 -11.89
C LEU A 104 6.74 -14.25 -12.11
N ALA A 105 7.24 -14.98 -11.11
CA ALA A 105 8.46 -15.77 -11.21
C ALA A 105 8.36 -16.89 -12.27
N LEU A 106 7.14 -17.32 -12.63
CA LEU A 106 6.88 -18.40 -13.57
C LEU A 106 6.60 -17.91 -15.00
N VAL A 107 6.47 -16.59 -15.18
CA VAL A 107 6.06 -16.03 -16.46
C VAL A 107 7.20 -16.02 -17.47
N SER A 108 6.88 -16.31 -18.73
CA SER A 108 7.85 -16.27 -19.84
C SER A 108 7.53 -15.21 -20.90
N THR A 109 6.37 -14.57 -20.83
CA THR A 109 5.96 -13.53 -21.79
C THR A 109 5.33 -12.32 -21.10
N TRP A 110 5.62 -11.13 -21.60
CA TRP A 110 5.13 -9.89 -20.99
C TRP A 110 3.60 -9.73 -20.97
N PRO A 111 2.79 -10.28 -21.92
CA PRO A 111 1.34 -10.16 -21.82
C PRO A 111 0.76 -10.92 -20.63
N VAL A 112 1.34 -12.08 -20.30
CA VAL A 112 0.95 -12.84 -19.10
C VAL A 112 1.38 -12.09 -17.83
N ALA A 113 2.56 -11.45 -17.85
CA ALA A 113 3.02 -10.62 -16.75
C ALA A 113 2.09 -9.41 -16.51
N LEU A 114 1.65 -8.74 -17.59
CA LEU A 114 0.64 -7.68 -17.52
C LEU A 114 -0.63 -8.17 -16.81
N GLY A 115 -1.15 -9.34 -17.18
CA GLY A 115 -2.32 -9.94 -16.51
C GLY A 115 -2.12 -10.09 -15.01
N LEU A 116 -0.98 -10.67 -14.58
CA LEU A 116 -0.67 -10.82 -13.14
C LEU A 116 -0.45 -9.48 -12.43
N ILE A 117 0.18 -8.50 -13.07
CA ILE A 117 0.36 -7.15 -12.50
C ILE A 117 -1.02 -6.48 -12.33
N LEU A 118 -1.92 -6.60 -13.30
CA LEU A 118 -3.28 -6.07 -13.17
C LEU A 118 -4.06 -6.78 -12.04
N ILE A 119 -3.88 -8.08 -11.87
CA ILE A 119 -4.48 -8.84 -10.75
C ILE A 119 -3.91 -8.34 -9.41
N ASP A 120 -2.60 -8.15 -9.30
CA ASP A 120 -1.96 -7.60 -8.09
C ASP A 120 -2.57 -6.25 -7.70
N ARG A 121 -2.67 -5.36 -8.68
CA ARG A 121 -3.23 -4.01 -8.52
C ARG A 121 -4.72 -4.01 -8.25
N THR A 122 -5.44 -4.94 -8.84
CA THR A 122 -6.86 -5.16 -8.55
C THR A 122 -7.03 -5.52 -7.08
N GLY A 123 -6.24 -6.47 -6.57
CA GLY A 123 -6.23 -6.81 -5.14
C GLY A 123 -5.93 -5.60 -4.25
N LYS A 124 -4.91 -4.79 -4.61
CA LYS A 124 -4.56 -3.55 -3.90
C LYS A 124 -5.71 -2.52 -3.90
N GLY A 125 -6.37 -2.32 -5.04
CA GLY A 125 -7.50 -1.40 -5.18
C GLY A 125 -8.74 -1.85 -4.40
N VAL A 126 -8.98 -3.16 -4.34
CA VAL A 126 -10.09 -3.76 -3.60
C VAL A 126 -9.89 -3.67 -2.09
N ARG A 127 -8.68 -3.90 -1.57
CA ARG A 127 -8.42 -3.85 -0.11
C ARG A 127 -8.28 -2.45 0.47
N GLY A 128 -7.88 -1.46 -0.33
CA GLY A 128 -7.44 -0.14 0.15
C GLY A 128 -8.51 0.64 0.92
N SER A 129 -9.57 1.08 0.24
CA SER A 129 -10.63 1.86 0.86
C SER A 129 -11.34 1.14 2.02
N PRO A 130 -11.66 -0.17 1.91
CA PRO A 130 -12.26 -0.91 3.02
C PRO A 130 -11.36 -0.98 4.26
N ARG A 131 -10.05 -1.17 4.07
CA ARG A 131 -9.05 -1.18 5.15
C ARG A 131 -8.99 0.17 5.85
N ASP A 132 -8.88 1.26 5.08
CA ASP A 132 -8.74 2.61 5.65
C ASP A 132 -9.99 3.01 6.44
N ALA A 133 -11.16 2.62 5.94
CA ALA A 133 -12.41 2.81 6.66
C ALA A 133 -12.47 1.97 7.95
N LEU A 134 -12.05 0.71 7.93
CA LEU A 134 -11.96 -0.14 9.14
C LEU A 134 -10.93 0.40 10.16
N LEU A 135 -9.81 0.97 9.68
CA LEU A 135 -8.80 1.60 10.52
C LEU A 135 -9.36 2.83 11.25
N ALA A 136 -10.11 3.67 10.52
CA ALA A 136 -10.76 4.85 11.07
C ALA A 136 -11.86 4.50 12.09
N ASP A 137 -12.62 3.42 11.86
CA ASP A 137 -13.64 2.93 12.78
C ASP A 137 -13.04 2.21 14.01
N SER A 138 -11.84 1.64 13.86
CA SER A 138 -11.11 1.00 14.95
C SER A 138 -10.40 1.99 15.88
N SER A 139 -10.55 3.29 15.66
CA SER A 139 -9.84 4.34 16.39
C SER A 139 -10.81 5.41 16.88
N PRO A 140 -10.76 5.85 18.16
CA PRO A 140 -11.53 6.99 18.61
C PRO A 140 -11.18 8.24 17.78
N SER A 141 -12.15 9.14 17.57
CA SER A 141 -11.98 10.33 16.73
C SER A 141 -10.74 11.15 17.08
N ALA A 142 -10.47 11.34 18.37
CA ALA A 142 -9.32 12.07 18.91
C ALA A 142 -7.95 11.43 18.60
N TYR A 143 -7.91 10.18 18.14
CA TYR A 143 -6.66 9.45 17.86
C TYR A 143 -6.56 8.94 16.42
N ARG A 144 -7.46 9.36 15.52
CA ARG A 144 -7.45 8.89 14.13
C ARG A 144 -6.16 9.25 13.42
N GLY A 145 -5.67 10.49 13.55
CA GLY A 145 -4.42 10.91 12.96
C GLY A 145 -3.24 10.02 13.40
N LYS A 146 -3.14 9.75 14.71
CA LYS A 146 -2.13 8.84 15.27
C LYS A 146 -2.25 7.41 14.75
N ALA A 147 -3.47 6.87 14.61
CA ALA A 147 -3.69 5.53 14.09
C ALA A 147 -3.28 5.40 12.61
N PHE A 148 -3.64 6.38 11.77
CA PHE A 148 -3.18 6.46 10.39
C PHE A 148 -1.66 6.66 10.31
N GLY A 149 -1.08 7.48 11.17
CA GLY A 149 0.37 7.69 11.27
C GLY A 149 1.12 6.43 11.67
N PHE A 150 0.60 5.64 12.63
CA PHE A 150 1.15 4.35 13.00
C PHE A 150 1.09 3.35 11.85
N HIS A 151 -0.08 3.21 11.22
CA HIS A 151 -0.23 2.34 10.06
C HIS A 151 0.75 2.74 8.95
N ARG A 152 0.88 4.04 8.67
CA ARG A 152 1.78 4.57 7.65
C ARG A 152 3.25 4.34 8.01
N ALA A 153 3.63 4.49 9.28
CA ALA A 153 4.99 4.16 9.73
C ALA A 153 5.35 2.69 9.46
N MET A 154 4.42 1.77 9.72
CA MET A 154 4.62 0.33 9.46
C MET A 154 4.70 0.01 7.96
N ASP A 155 3.85 0.64 7.15
CA ASP A 155 3.85 0.60 5.68
C ASP A 155 5.21 1.05 5.11
N THR A 156 5.70 2.22 5.54
CA THR A 156 7.01 2.74 5.11
C THR A 156 8.19 1.92 5.63
N LEU A 157 8.10 1.36 6.84
CA LEU A 157 9.12 0.43 7.34
C LEU A 157 9.21 -0.82 6.46
N GLY A 158 8.07 -1.36 6.03
CA GLY A 158 8.05 -2.46 5.07
C GLY A 158 8.69 -2.08 3.73
N ALA A 159 8.41 -0.88 3.25
CA ALA A 159 9.00 -0.33 2.03
C ALA A 159 10.52 -0.14 2.10
N ALA A 160 11.06 0.16 3.29
CA ALA A 160 12.50 0.22 3.50
C ALA A 160 13.16 -1.19 3.53
N ILE A 161 12.48 -2.18 4.11
CA ILE A 161 13.00 -3.55 4.23
C ILE A 161 12.96 -4.30 2.89
N GLY A 162 11.94 -4.08 2.05
CA GLY A 162 11.74 -4.78 0.78
C GLY A 162 12.99 -4.77 -0.14
N PRO A 163 13.53 -3.61 -0.49
CA PRO A 163 14.74 -3.51 -1.31
C PRO A 163 15.98 -4.18 -0.70
N LEU A 164 16.13 -4.18 0.64
CA LEU A 164 17.22 -4.86 1.32
C LEU A 164 17.13 -6.39 1.15
N LEU A 165 15.91 -6.94 1.23
CA LEU A 165 15.67 -8.35 0.94
C LEU A 165 15.95 -8.67 -0.53
N THR A 166 15.54 -7.80 -1.46
CA THR A 166 15.85 -7.96 -2.88
C THR A 166 17.35 -8.02 -3.14
N PHE A 167 18.12 -7.11 -2.54
CA PHE A 167 19.58 -7.13 -2.61
C PHE A 167 20.16 -8.46 -2.10
N GLY A 168 19.74 -8.88 -0.90
CA GLY A 168 20.21 -10.13 -0.30
C GLY A 168 19.86 -11.37 -1.12
N ILE A 169 18.64 -11.43 -1.67
CA ILE A 169 18.19 -12.54 -2.51
C ILE A 169 19.01 -12.59 -3.80
N LEU A 170 19.19 -11.47 -4.50
CA LEU A 170 19.98 -11.42 -5.74
C LEU A 170 21.44 -11.81 -5.50
N ALA A 171 22.03 -11.37 -4.39
CA ALA A 171 23.40 -11.74 -4.02
C ALA A 171 23.55 -13.26 -3.80
N LEU A 172 22.55 -13.90 -3.19
CA LEU A 172 22.55 -15.34 -2.91
C LEU A 172 22.11 -16.19 -4.12
N SER A 173 21.34 -15.62 -5.04
CA SER A 173 20.75 -16.31 -6.20
C SER A 173 21.49 -16.07 -7.52
N GLN A 174 22.71 -15.51 -7.49
CA GLN A 174 23.48 -15.16 -8.69
C GLN A 174 22.73 -14.22 -9.64
N ASN A 175 22.09 -13.19 -9.07
CA ASN A 175 21.26 -12.20 -9.76
C ASN A 175 20.00 -12.76 -10.45
N ASP A 176 19.47 -13.89 -9.96
CA ASP A 176 18.18 -14.40 -10.46
C ASP A 176 17.01 -13.52 -9.99
N LEU A 177 16.47 -12.73 -10.92
CA LEU A 177 15.30 -11.89 -10.71
C LEU A 177 14.04 -12.70 -10.37
N ARG A 178 13.89 -13.92 -10.92
CA ARG A 178 12.71 -14.77 -10.64
C ARG A 178 12.67 -15.19 -9.18
N ALA A 179 13.82 -15.43 -8.57
CA ALA A 179 13.92 -15.72 -7.14
C ALA A 179 13.31 -14.60 -6.29
N VAL A 180 13.55 -13.32 -6.64
CA VAL A 180 12.98 -12.17 -5.91
C VAL A 180 11.45 -12.22 -5.94
N PHE A 181 10.85 -12.43 -7.11
CA PHE A 181 9.39 -12.60 -7.23
C PHE A 181 8.90 -13.78 -6.40
N ALA A 182 9.53 -14.95 -6.50
CA ALA A 182 9.11 -16.14 -5.75
C ALA A 182 9.13 -15.89 -4.22
N TRP A 183 10.18 -15.24 -3.71
CA TRP A 183 10.32 -14.93 -2.30
C TRP A 183 9.29 -13.92 -1.76
N THR A 184 8.60 -13.15 -2.62
CA THR A 184 7.47 -12.31 -2.18
C THR A 184 6.33 -13.11 -1.55
N LEU A 185 6.25 -14.42 -1.82
CA LEU A 185 5.30 -15.34 -1.22
C LEU A 185 5.43 -15.36 0.31
N VAL A 186 6.63 -15.27 0.86
CA VAL A 186 6.85 -15.39 2.32
C VAL A 186 6.22 -14.21 3.08
N PRO A 187 6.63 -12.95 2.86
CA PRO A 187 5.98 -11.81 3.51
C PRO A 187 4.51 -11.68 3.08
N GLY A 188 4.17 -12.00 1.83
CA GLY A 188 2.79 -12.02 1.35
C GLY A 188 1.89 -12.99 2.15
N ALA A 189 2.35 -14.22 2.38
CA ALA A 189 1.63 -15.23 3.16
C ALA A 189 1.52 -14.82 4.63
N LEU A 190 2.59 -14.31 5.23
CA LEU A 190 2.58 -13.81 6.61
C LEU A 190 1.52 -12.70 6.79
N SER A 191 1.44 -11.77 5.84
CA SER A 191 0.43 -10.70 5.89
C SER A 191 -1.01 -11.25 5.87
N VAL A 192 -1.29 -12.23 5.00
CA VAL A 192 -2.61 -12.86 4.87
C VAL A 192 -2.95 -13.67 6.11
N ILE A 193 -1.99 -14.43 6.66
CA ILE A 193 -2.17 -15.23 7.89
C ILE A 193 -2.49 -14.31 9.06
N VAL A 194 -1.71 -13.24 9.25
CA VAL A 194 -1.92 -12.27 10.33
C VAL A 194 -3.28 -11.61 10.21
N LEU A 195 -3.66 -11.20 9.00
CA LEU A 195 -4.96 -10.59 8.71
C LEU A 195 -6.11 -11.57 9.03
N TRP A 196 -6.02 -12.80 8.54
CA TRP A 196 -7.07 -13.80 8.70
C TRP A 196 -7.31 -14.15 10.18
N LEU A 197 -6.22 -14.43 10.91
CA LEU A 197 -6.26 -14.85 12.31
C LEU A 197 -6.56 -13.70 13.27
N PHE A 198 -5.96 -12.53 13.06
CA PHE A 198 -5.95 -11.49 14.08
C PHE A 198 -6.86 -10.30 13.76
N LEU A 199 -7.24 -10.03 12.50
CA LEU A 199 -8.18 -8.93 12.25
C LEU A 199 -9.58 -9.31 12.73
N HIS A 200 -10.12 -8.54 13.67
CA HIS A 200 -11.46 -8.78 14.20
C HIS A 200 -12.35 -7.58 13.87
N GLU A 201 -13.33 -7.79 13.01
CA GLU A 201 -14.35 -6.79 12.75
C GLU A 201 -15.63 -7.18 13.47
N ARG A 202 -16.19 -6.24 14.22
CA ARG A 202 -17.51 -6.42 14.80
C ARG A 202 -18.53 -6.08 13.72
N GLN A 203 -19.50 -6.96 13.50
CA GLN A 203 -20.60 -6.71 12.58
C GLN A 203 -21.20 -5.34 12.84
N ARG A 204 -21.22 -4.51 11.79
CA ARG A 204 -21.95 -3.26 11.85
C ARG A 204 -23.41 -3.60 11.64
N THR A 205 -24.30 -2.97 12.40
CA THR A 205 -25.66 -2.81 11.93
C THR A 205 -25.55 -2.03 10.63
N ALA A 206 -25.68 -2.71 9.49
CA ALA A 206 -25.71 -2.04 8.21
C ALA A 206 -26.84 -1.01 8.31
N VAL A 207 -26.48 0.27 8.44
CA VAL A 207 -27.46 1.33 8.27
C VAL A 207 -27.96 1.10 6.86
N ALA A 208 -29.25 0.80 6.71
CA ALA A 208 -29.86 0.64 5.40
C ALA A 208 -29.83 2.00 4.70
N THR A 209 -28.65 2.40 4.24
CA THR A 209 -28.49 3.49 3.31
C THR A 209 -29.16 3.00 2.03
N PRO A 210 -30.17 3.73 1.51
CA PRO A 210 -30.83 3.33 0.28
C PRO A 210 -29.73 3.13 -0.77
N ARG A 211 -29.74 1.97 -1.47
CA ARG A 211 -28.77 1.63 -2.52
C ARG A 211 -28.59 2.84 -3.44
N THR A 212 -27.57 3.66 -3.20
CA THR A 212 -27.42 4.95 -3.87
C THR A 212 -26.96 4.67 -5.28
N ARG A 213 -27.86 4.42 -6.23
CA ARG A 213 -27.48 4.27 -7.67
C ARG A 213 -26.47 5.37 -8.00
N TRP A 214 -25.37 5.03 -8.68
CA TRP A 214 -24.30 5.98 -9.01
C TRP A 214 -24.90 7.31 -9.47
N ASN A 215 -24.84 8.32 -8.59
CA ASN A 215 -25.56 9.58 -8.79
C ASN A 215 -24.53 10.66 -9.08
N TRP A 216 -24.25 10.87 -10.36
CA TRP A 216 -23.35 11.94 -10.81
C TRP A 216 -23.76 13.33 -10.27
N ARG A 217 -25.03 13.52 -9.87
CA ARG A 217 -25.52 14.75 -9.24
C ARG A 217 -24.98 14.98 -7.82
N GLU A 218 -24.78 13.92 -7.03
CA GLU A 218 -24.16 14.04 -5.70
C GLU A 218 -22.66 14.34 -5.82
N ALA A 219 -21.98 13.78 -6.83
CA ALA A 219 -20.60 14.12 -7.13
C ALA A 219 -20.46 15.59 -7.58
N GLN A 220 -21.41 16.12 -8.36
CA GLN A 220 -21.47 17.54 -8.72
C GLN A 220 -21.75 18.45 -7.51
N ALA A 221 -22.41 17.95 -6.47
CA ALA A 221 -22.71 18.70 -5.24
C ALA A 221 -21.49 18.91 -4.32
N LEU A 222 -20.35 18.25 -4.57
CA LEU A 222 -19.09 18.43 -3.81
C LEU A 222 -18.45 19.82 -4.00
N GLY A 223 -18.99 20.63 -4.92
CA GLY A 223 -18.63 22.04 -5.12
C GLY A 223 -17.37 22.26 -5.96
N ALA A 224 -17.20 23.48 -6.47
CA ALA A 224 -16.12 23.82 -7.40
C ALA A 224 -14.71 23.62 -6.82
N ARG A 225 -14.53 23.82 -5.50
CA ARG A 225 -13.23 23.64 -4.83
C ARG A 225 -12.77 22.19 -4.84
N PHE A 226 -13.68 21.25 -4.60
CA PHE A 226 -13.38 19.82 -4.69
C PHE A 226 -12.97 19.43 -6.10
N TRP A 227 -13.72 19.86 -7.11
CA TRP A 227 -13.42 19.52 -8.51
C TRP A 227 -12.15 20.19 -9.02
N LEU A 228 -11.84 21.41 -8.59
CA LEU A 228 -10.56 22.05 -8.87
C LEU A 228 -9.41 21.26 -8.23
N PHE A 229 -9.54 20.86 -6.96
CA PHE A 229 -8.56 20.02 -6.30
C PHE A 229 -8.38 18.68 -7.03
N ALA A 230 -9.48 18.00 -7.37
CA ALA A 230 -9.46 16.71 -8.07
C ALA A 230 -8.81 16.84 -9.46
N PHE A 231 -9.09 17.92 -10.19
CA PHE A 231 -8.48 18.20 -11.48
C PHE A 231 -6.97 18.44 -11.35
N VAL A 232 -6.54 19.31 -10.43
CA VAL A 232 -5.12 19.58 -10.17
C VAL A 232 -4.40 18.31 -9.71
N ALA A 233 -5.00 17.53 -8.81
CA ALA A 233 -4.46 16.25 -8.36
C ALA A 233 -4.36 15.22 -9.50
N THR A 234 -5.32 15.20 -10.43
CA THR A 234 -5.30 14.33 -11.61
C THR A 234 -4.18 14.74 -12.57
N LEU A 235 -4.04 16.03 -12.88
CA LEU A 235 -2.93 16.53 -13.71
C LEU A 235 -1.58 16.22 -13.08
N PHE A 236 -1.44 16.43 -11.77
CA PHE A 236 -0.24 16.06 -11.03
C PHE A 236 0.03 14.55 -11.13
N ALA A 237 -0.98 13.71 -10.90
CA ALA A 237 -0.84 12.25 -10.96
C ALA A 237 -0.46 11.75 -12.36
N LEU A 238 -0.92 12.39 -13.43
CA LEU A 238 -0.51 12.09 -14.82
C LEU A 238 0.96 12.43 -15.09
N GLY A 239 1.48 13.48 -14.46
CA GLY A 239 2.88 13.89 -14.57
C GLY A 239 3.82 13.23 -13.57
N ASN A 240 3.29 12.58 -12.53
CA ASN A 240 4.09 11.95 -11.48
C ASN A 240 4.74 10.66 -11.99
N SER A 241 6.07 10.63 -12.09
CA SER A 241 6.80 9.42 -12.49
C SER A 241 7.01 8.50 -11.30
N SER A 242 7.07 7.19 -11.55
CA SER A 242 7.51 6.23 -10.54
C SER A 242 8.97 6.48 -10.15
N ASP A 243 9.29 6.35 -8.86
CA ASP A 243 10.66 6.41 -8.32
C ASP A 243 11.62 5.46 -9.07
N ALA A 244 11.10 4.37 -9.64
CA ALA A 244 11.83 3.43 -10.49
C ALA A 244 12.55 4.11 -11.68
N PHE A 245 11.95 5.15 -12.27
CA PHE A 245 12.56 5.89 -13.39
C PHE A 245 13.69 6.82 -12.95
N ILE A 246 13.70 7.24 -11.68
CA ILE A 246 14.81 8.02 -11.11
C ILE A 246 16.05 7.13 -11.07
N PHE A 247 15.90 5.87 -10.62
CA PHE A 247 17.01 4.91 -10.59
C PHE A 247 17.53 4.58 -12.01
N LEU A 248 16.64 4.38 -12.98
CA LEU A 248 17.05 4.14 -14.38
C LEU A 248 17.79 5.33 -14.99
N ARG A 249 17.46 6.57 -14.61
CA ARG A 249 18.15 7.77 -15.12
C ARG A 249 19.51 7.98 -14.46
N THR A 250 19.75 7.41 -13.28
CA THR A 250 21.01 7.57 -12.54
C THR A 250 22.14 6.69 -13.07
N GLU A 251 21.88 5.69 -13.92
CA GLU A 251 22.93 4.95 -14.64
C GLU A 251 23.77 5.83 -15.60
N GLY A 252 23.29 7.03 -15.95
CA GLY A 252 23.98 7.96 -16.84
C GLY A 252 24.67 9.16 -16.17
N LEU A 253 24.69 9.23 -14.83
CA LEU A 253 25.34 10.32 -14.09
C LEU A 253 26.60 9.80 -13.41
N GLU A 254 27.74 10.49 -13.54
CA GLU A 254 29.05 10.17 -12.93
C GLU A 254 29.06 10.24 -11.38
N HIS A 255 27.90 10.18 -10.73
CA HIS A 255 27.78 10.08 -9.28
C HIS A 255 27.78 8.62 -8.84
N SER A 256 28.29 8.33 -7.63
CA SER A 256 28.25 6.98 -7.07
C SER A 256 26.79 6.49 -7.06
N LEU A 257 26.51 5.46 -7.85
CA LEU A 257 25.19 4.79 -7.98
C LEU A 257 24.56 4.44 -6.63
N GLU A 258 25.38 4.34 -5.58
CA GLU A 258 25.01 4.00 -4.22
C GLU A 258 24.27 5.13 -3.49
N ALA A 259 24.49 6.40 -3.86
CA ALA A 259 23.94 7.55 -3.14
C ALA A 259 22.41 7.68 -3.26
N VAL A 260 21.84 7.22 -4.37
CA VAL A 260 20.41 7.40 -4.68
C VAL A 260 19.54 6.41 -3.88
N PRO A 261 19.85 5.09 -3.83
CA PRO A 261 19.18 4.17 -2.91
C PRO A 261 19.33 4.57 -1.43
N LEU A 262 20.50 5.07 -1.03
CA LEU A 262 20.75 5.57 0.34
C LEU A 262 19.89 6.78 0.69
N ALA A 263 19.71 7.74 -0.23
CA ALA A 263 18.82 8.87 -0.05
C ALA A 263 17.34 8.44 0.03
N TYR A 264 16.92 7.49 -0.81
CA TYR A 264 15.56 6.93 -0.78
C TYR A 264 15.28 6.17 0.51
N PHE A 265 16.24 5.35 0.96
CA PHE A 265 16.20 4.69 2.25
C PHE A 265 16.12 5.72 3.39
N GLY A 266 16.97 6.75 3.36
CA GLY A 266 16.96 7.83 4.35
C GLY A 266 15.62 8.56 4.41
N PHE A 267 15.03 8.89 3.25
CA PHE A 267 13.69 9.46 3.14
C PHE A 267 12.64 8.56 3.80
N ASN A 268 12.63 7.26 3.48
CA ASN A 268 11.69 6.31 4.05
C ASN A 268 11.88 6.12 5.56
N VAL A 269 13.11 6.11 6.06
CA VAL A 269 13.39 6.04 7.51
C VAL A 269 12.87 7.29 8.22
N VAL A 270 13.19 8.48 7.73
CA VAL A 270 12.71 9.74 8.32
C VAL A 270 11.19 9.78 8.28
N TYR A 271 10.58 9.42 7.16
CA TYR A 271 9.14 9.40 7.00
C TYR A 271 8.48 8.39 7.96
N ALA A 272 9.02 7.17 8.10
CA ALA A 272 8.52 6.17 9.02
C ALA A 272 8.59 6.63 10.48
N LEU A 273 9.72 7.23 10.88
CA LEU A 273 9.92 7.72 12.25
C LEU A 273 8.99 8.90 12.60
N LEU A 274 8.74 9.80 11.65
CA LEU A 274 7.97 11.01 11.88
C LEU A 274 6.46 10.84 11.65
N SER A 275 6.02 9.82 10.90
CA SER A 275 4.60 9.66 10.53
C SER A 275 3.68 9.50 11.74
N THR A 276 4.07 8.72 12.75
CA THR A 276 3.26 8.53 13.97
C THR A 276 3.21 9.78 14.88
N PRO A 277 4.35 10.40 15.28
CA PRO A 277 4.29 11.58 16.14
C PRO A 277 3.63 12.79 15.47
N LEU A 278 3.88 13.03 14.17
CA LEU A 278 3.22 14.12 13.46
C LEU A 278 1.73 13.83 13.21
N GLY A 279 1.36 12.58 12.92
CA GLY A 279 -0.04 12.19 12.82
C GLY A 279 -0.80 12.36 14.13
N ALA A 280 -0.14 12.29 15.29
CA ALA A 280 -0.77 12.54 16.57
C ALA A 280 -1.14 14.01 16.83
N LEU A 281 -0.67 14.95 15.98
CA LEU A 281 -1.00 16.37 16.10
C LEU A 281 -2.30 16.76 15.38
N SER A 282 -2.89 15.87 14.57
CA SER A 282 -4.13 16.09 13.81
C SER A 282 -5.32 15.36 14.41
#